data_AF-A0A285I3Y8-F1
#
_entry.id   AF-A0A285I3Y8-F1
#
_cell.length_a   1.000
_cell.length_b   1.000
_cell.length_c   1.000
_cell.angle_alpha   90.00
_cell.angle_beta   90.00
_cell.angle_gamma   90.00
#
_symmetry.space_group_name_H-M   'P 1'
#
loop_
_entity.id
_entity.type
_entity.pdbx_description
1 polymer ?
#
loop_
_entity_poly.entity_id
_entity_poly.type
_entity_poly.pdbx_seq_one_letter_code
_entity_poly.pdbx_strand_id
1 'polypeptide(L)'
;MRLQEIINDNYNRLSENDLYILKYILNHKKECCNLGINELAKKCNISRTTIFRLAKKLGFKGYSEFKFHLKWEEDQVNQEEKDYIESLYKDINETIKLTKEKDFEDICRLIYNAERVFVYGTGTAQLTVAGELKRTFLVAHKYFHVIEGYTEFEVITPSITKDDVVIFISLSGNTTSFQSCINEVSMKGINSISITNLSNNQLSRMVSHNLYVTTTPMNYKNGENYSFSMFFILIETLFRYYIKYQEEQGSKV
;
A
#
# COMPACT_ATOMS: atom_id res chain seq x y z
N MET A 1 -21.16 -0.04 -2.35
CA MET A 1 -20.08 -0.82 -2.98
C MET A 1 -19.74 -0.21 -4.32
N ARG A 2 -18.45 -0.08 -4.61
CA ARG A 2 -17.93 0.40 -5.89
C ARG A 2 -18.15 -0.65 -6.98
N LEU A 3 -18.19 -0.26 -8.25
CA LEU A 3 -18.41 -1.21 -9.35
C LEU A 3 -17.34 -2.32 -9.36
N GLN A 4 -16.08 -1.98 -9.07
CA GLN A 4 -14.99 -2.96 -9.03
C GLN A 4 -15.21 -4.03 -7.95
N GLU A 5 -15.74 -3.66 -6.78
CA GLU A 5 -16.09 -4.61 -5.71
C GLU A 5 -17.21 -5.55 -6.17
N ILE A 6 -18.25 -5.00 -6.81
CA ILE A 6 -19.37 -5.78 -7.35
C ILE A 6 -18.89 -6.75 -8.44
N ILE A 7 -17.93 -6.34 -9.29
CA ILE A 7 -17.33 -7.21 -10.30
C ILE A 7 -16.56 -8.35 -9.63
N ASN A 8 -15.73 -8.05 -8.63
CA ASN A 8 -14.93 -9.05 -7.93
C ASN A 8 -15.81 -10.09 -7.23
N ASP A 9 -16.86 -9.66 -6.54
CA ASP A 9 -17.79 -10.56 -5.84
C ASP A 9 -18.57 -11.49 -6.79
N ASN A 10 -18.73 -11.07 -8.05
CA ASN A 10 -19.45 -11.83 -9.07
C ASN A 10 -18.53 -12.48 -10.11
N TYR A 11 -17.20 -12.37 -9.95
CA TYR A 11 -16.22 -12.68 -11.00
C TYR A 11 -16.38 -14.09 -11.59
N ASN A 12 -16.59 -15.09 -10.72
CA ASN A 12 -16.76 -16.50 -11.11
C ASN A 12 -18.00 -16.77 -11.98
N ARG A 13 -18.93 -15.80 -12.10
CA ARG A 13 -20.19 -15.92 -12.86
C ARG A 13 -20.15 -15.15 -14.18
N LEU A 14 -19.06 -14.44 -14.44
CA LEU A 14 -18.86 -13.60 -15.62
C LEU A 14 -18.21 -14.42 -16.75
N SER A 15 -18.71 -14.25 -17.97
CA SER A 15 -18.10 -14.80 -19.18
C SER A 15 -17.07 -13.83 -19.77
N GLU A 16 -16.28 -14.29 -20.75
CA GLU A 16 -15.33 -13.42 -21.46
C GLU A 16 -16.00 -12.17 -22.07
N ASN A 17 -17.20 -12.32 -22.63
CA ASN A 17 -17.99 -11.20 -23.15
C ASN A 17 -18.42 -10.25 -22.03
N ASP A 18 -18.77 -10.75 -20.85
CA ASP A 18 -19.11 -9.90 -19.70
C ASP A 18 -17.90 -9.09 -19.25
N LEU A 19 -16.73 -9.73 -19.17
CA LEU A 19 -15.47 -9.09 -18.80
C LEU A 19 -15.04 -8.04 -19.84
N TYR A 20 -15.24 -8.32 -21.13
CA TYR A 20 -14.97 -7.37 -22.20
C TYR A 20 -15.84 -6.11 -22.06
N ILE A 21 -17.15 -6.27 -21.84
CA ILE A 21 -18.07 -5.13 -21.63
C ILE A 21 -17.67 -4.35 -20.38
N LEU A 22 -17.37 -5.04 -19.28
CA LEU A 22 -16.98 -4.40 -18.02
C LEU A 22 -15.66 -3.64 -18.15
N LYS A 23 -14.68 -4.19 -18.87
CA LYS A 23 -13.41 -3.50 -19.18
C LYS A 23 -13.66 -2.23 -19.98
N TYR A 24 -14.53 -2.29 -20.99
CA TYR A 24 -14.92 -1.09 -21.76
C TYR A 24 -15.56 -0.03 -20.85
N ILE A 25 -16.50 -0.42 -19.99
CA ILE A 25 -17.19 0.49 -19.06
C ILE A 25 -16.20 1.11 -18.06
N LEU A 26 -15.27 0.32 -17.49
CA LEU A 26 -14.28 0.84 -16.54
C LEU A 26 -13.33 1.85 -17.20
N ASN A 27 -12.96 1.64 -18.46
CA ASN A 27 -12.08 2.55 -19.19
C ASN A 27 -12.80 3.81 -19.71
N HIS A 28 -14.12 3.77 -19.86
CA HIS A 28 -14.94 4.84 -20.44
C HIS A 28 -16.11 5.23 -19.53
N LYS A 29 -15.90 5.20 -18.21
CA LYS A 29 -16.97 5.30 -17.20
C LYS A 29 -17.84 6.56 -17.33
N LYS A 30 -17.19 7.73 -17.47
CA LYS A 30 -17.82 9.04 -17.64
C LYS A 30 -18.70 9.15 -18.89
N GLU A 31 -18.33 8.43 -19.96
CA GLU A 31 -19.16 8.35 -21.15
C GLU A 31 -20.32 7.36 -20.91
N CYS A 32 -20.00 6.17 -20.41
CA CYS A 32 -20.96 5.08 -20.21
C CYS A 32 -22.10 5.42 -19.24
N CYS A 33 -21.87 6.29 -18.25
CA CYS A 33 -22.91 6.73 -17.33
C CYS A 33 -24.01 7.56 -18.01
N ASN A 34 -23.76 8.07 -19.22
CA ASN A 34 -24.72 8.85 -20.00
C ASN A 34 -25.36 8.06 -21.15
N LEU A 35 -24.75 6.95 -21.58
CA LEU A 35 -25.26 6.15 -22.70
C LEU A 35 -26.57 5.43 -22.40
N GLY A 36 -27.43 5.30 -23.41
CA GLY A 36 -28.52 4.32 -23.41
C GLY A 36 -28.00 2.91 -23.66
N ILE A 37 -28.77 1.88 -23.29
CA ILE A 37 -28.39 0.48 -23.47
C ILE A 37 -28.06 0.12 -24.93
N ASN A 38 -28.72 0.78 -25.88
CA ASN A 38 -28.47 0.61 -27.32
C ASN A 38 -27.14 1.20 -27.77
N GLU A 39 -26.75 2.32 -27.18
CA GLU A 39 -25.53 3.03 -27.57
C GLU A 39 -24.33 2.30 -27.01
N LEU A 40 -24.43 1.83 -25.75
CA LEU A 40 -23.42 0.95 -25.16
C LEU A 40 -23.29 -0.37 -25.93
N ALA A 41 -24.42 -0.96 -26.35
CA ALA A 41 -24.45 -2.15 -27.21
C ALA A 41 -23.68 -1.92 -28.51
N LYS A 42 -23.95 -0.82 -29.22
CA LYS A 42 -23.24 -0.46 -30.44
C LYS A 42 -21.74 -0.25 -30.20
N LYS A 43 -21.36 0.46 -29.13
CA LYS A 43 -19.96 0.74 -28.79
C LYS A 43 -19.16 -0.51 -28.42
N CYS A 44 -19.79 -1.48 -27.77
CA CYS A 44 -19.18 -2.75 -27.45
C CYS A 44 -19.34 -3.81 -28.56
N ASN A 45 -19.98 -3.46 -29.69
CA ASN A 45 -20.36 -4.40 -30.76
C ASN A 45 -21.08 -5.66 -30.24
N ILE A 46 -22.00 -5.49 -29.29
CA ILE A 46 -22.69 -6.57 -28.59
C ILE A 46 -24.20 -6.29 -28.55
N SER A 47 -25.02 -7.34 -28.42
CA SER A 47 -26.48 -7.19 -28.32
C SER A 47 -26.93 -6.48 -27.04
N ARG A 48 -28.03 -5.71 -27.12
CA ARG A 48 -28.70 -5.10 -25.96
C ARG A 48 -29.00 -6.14 -24.87
N THR A 49 -29.44 -7.33 -25.28
CA THR A 49 -29.83 -8.43 -24.38
C THR A 49 -28.64 -8.92 -23.56
N THR A 50 -27.44 -8.95 -24.14
CA THR A 50 -26.21 -9.33 -23.43
C THR A 50 -25.89 -8.33 -22.32
N ILE A 51 -25.94 -7.02 -22.61
CA ILE A 51 -25.72 -5.97 -21.60
C ILE A 51 -26.79 -6.03 -20.49
N PHE A 52 -28.04 -6.30 -20.84
CA PHE A 52 -29.10 -6.47 -19.84
C PHE A 52 -28.83 -7.67 -18.92
N ARG A 53 -28.41 -8.81 -19.48
CA ARG A 53 -28.06 -10.01 -18.71
C ARG A 53 -26.83 -9.77 -17.82
N LEU A 54 -25.84 -9.03 -18.30
CA LEU A 54 -24.69 -8.61 -17.52
C LEU A 54 -25.12 -7.82 -16.27
N ALA A 55 -25.96 -6.79 -16.46
CA ALA A 55 -26.47 -6.00 -15.33
C ALA A 55 -27.20 -6.88 -14.29
N LYS A 56 -28.00 -7.86 -14.75
CA LYS A 56 -28.63 -8.85 -13.85
C LYS A 56 -27.62 -9.74 -13.13
N LYS A 57 -26.57 -10.20 -13.82
CA LYS A 57 -25.51 -11.03 -13.21
C LYS A 57 -24.76 -10.30 -12.10
N LEU A 58 -24.58 -8.99 -12.24
CA LEU A 58 -23.95 -8.12 -11.24
C LEU A 58 -24.89 -7.74 -10.08
N GLY A 59 -26.10 -8.29 -10.03
CA GLY A 59 -27.05 -8.08 -8.92
C GLY A 59 -28.03 -6.92 -9.11
N PHE A 60 -28.03 -6.24 -10.26
CA PHE A 60 -28.99 -5.16 -10.55
C PHE A 60 -30.31 -5.72 -11.13
N LYS A 61 -31.39 -4.96 -11.01
CA LYS A 61 -32.70 -5.24 -11.62
C LYS A 61 -32.70 -5.04 -13.13
N GLY A 62 -31.68 -4.39 -13.69
CA GLY A 62 -31.51 -4.23 -15.13
C GLY A 62 -30.55 -3.09 -15.45
N TYR A 63 -30.44 -2.74 -16.73
CA TYR A 63 -29.47 -1.73 -17.18
C TYR A 63 -29.74 -0.34 -16.60
N SER A 64 -30.99 0.08 -16.42
CA SER A 64 -31.29 1.42 -15.89
C SER A 64 -30.77 1.61 -14.46
N GLU A 65 -30.89 0.58 -13.62
CA GLU A 65 -30.36 0.61 -12.25
C GLU A 65 -28.83 0.52 -12.25
N PHE A 66 -28.25 -0.30 -13.13
CA PHE A 66 -26.81 -0.35 -13.34
C PHE A 66 -26.23 1.00 -13.80
N LYS A 67 -26.88 1.66 -14.76
CA LYS A 67 -26.51 3.01 -15.23
C LYS A 67 -26.64 4.04 -14.12
N PHE A 68 -27.70 3.96 -13.32
CA PHE A 68 -27.88 4.83 -12.15
C PHE A 68 -26.74 4.65 -11.15
N HIS A 69 -26.34 3.41 -10.85
CA HIS A 69 -25.20 3.11 -9.98
C HIS A 69 -23.88 3.66 -10.56
N LEU A 70 -23.63 3.47 -11.86
CA LEU A 70 -22.48 4.05 -12.56
C LEU A 70 -22.44 5.58 -12.42
N LYS A 71 -23.60 6.22 -12.57
CA LYS A 71 -23.72 7.68 -12.46
C LYS A 71 -23.55 8.14 -11.02
N TRP A 72 -24.15 7.47 -10.04
CA TRP A 72 -23.94 7.75 -8.62
C TRP A 72 -22.45 7.63 -8.26
N GLU A 73 -21.75 6.61 -8.74
CA GLU A 73 -20.33 6.43 -8.47
C GLU A 73 -19.46 7.50 -9.16
N GLU A 74 -19.83 7.94 -10.36
CA GLU A 74 -19.20 9.06 -11.06
C GLU A 74 -19.50 10.41 -10.38
N ASP A 75 -20.71 10.60 -9.89
CA ASP A 75 -21.14 11.80 -9.17
C ASP A 75 -20.46 11.88 -7.78
N GLN A 76 -20.20 10.74 -7.11
CA GLN A 76 -19.37 10.68 -5.90
C GLN A 76 -17.90 11.04 -6.20
N VAL A 77 -17.38 10.67 -7.37
CA VAL A 77 -16.04 11.08 -7.83
C VAL A 77 -15.99 12.57 -8.19
N ASN A 78 -17.09 13.15 -8.67
CA ASN A 78 -17.18 14.58 -9.03
C ASN A 78 -17.62 15.50 -7.87
N GLN A 79 -18.21 14.96 -6.79
CA GLN A 79 -18.56 15.72 -5.57
C GLN A 79 -17.42 15.76 -4.54
N GLU A 80 -16.44 14.87 -4.63
CA GLU A 80 -15.12 15.14 -4.07
C GLU A 80 -14.39 16.08 -5.04
N GLU A 81 -14.54 17.40 -4.89
CA GLU A 81 -13.38 18.26 -5.12
C GLU A 81 -12.30 17.73 -4.16
N LYS A 82 -11.49 16.76 -4.62
CA LYS A 82 -10.30 16.33 -3.87
C LYS A 82 -9.38 17.53 -3.86
N ASP A 83 -9.52 18.36 -2.85
CA ASP A 83 -8.46 19.27 -2.46
C ASP A 83 -7.28 18.37 -2.05
N TYR A 84 -6.44 18.07 -3.04
CA TYR A 84 -5.24 17.27 -2.86
C TYR A 84 -4.32 17.88 -1.81
N ILE A 85 -4.39 19.21 -1.62
CA ILE A 85 -3.64 19.93 -0.60
C ILE A 85 -4.24 19.66 0.78
N GLU A 86 -5.56 19.74 0.93
CA GLU A 86 -6.22 19.40 2.21
C GLU A 86 -6.00 17.92 2.57
N SER A 87 -6.11 17.00 1.60
CA SER A 87 -5.80 15.58 1.80
C SER A 87 -4.35 15.38 2.26
N LEU A 88 -3.39 16.11 1.67
CA LEU A 88 -1.99 16.06 2.09
C LEU A 88 -1.83 16.55 3.53
N TYR A 89 -2.47 17.67 3.91
CA TYR A 89 -2.42 18.18 5.28
C TYR A 89 -3.01 17.18 6.28
N LYS A 90 -4.10 16.51 5.91
CA LYS A 90 -4.68 15.44 6.73
C LYS A 90 -3.71 14.27 6.89
N ASP A 91 -3.10 13.80 5.80
CA ASP A 91 -2.11 12.72 5.82
C ASP A 91 -0.92 13.04 6.74
N ILE A 92 -0.42 14.29 6.69
CA ILE A 92 0.65 14.77 7.59
C ILE A 92 0.19 14.70 9.04
N ASN A 93 -0.97 15.26 9.36
CA ASN A 93 -1.47 15.34 10.74
C ASN A 93 -1.75 13.94 11.33
N GLU A 94 -2.35 13.05 10.55
CA GLU A 94 -2.60 11.66 10.97
C GLU A 94 -1.28 10.90 11.16
N THR A 95 -0.31 11.10 10.28
CA THR A 95 1.03 10.48 10.45
C THR A 95 1.70 10.98 11.73
N ILE A 96 1.66 12.28 12.02
CA ILE A 96 2.20 12.86 13.26
C ILE A 96 1.49 12.28 14.49
N LYS A 97 0.18 12.07 14.42
CA LYS A 97 -0.58 11.47 15.51
C LYS A 97 -0.13 10.03 15.76
N LEU A 98 -0.04 9.22 14.70
CA LEU A 98 0.42 7.83 14.79
C LEU A 98 1.83 7.72 15.37
N THR A 99 2.74 8.61 14.98
CA THR A 99 4.10 8.59 15.53
C THR A 99 4.15 9.04 16.99
N LYS A 100 3.34 10.01 17.41
CA LYS A 100 3.26 10.43 18.82
C LYS A 100 2.72 9.34 19.75
N GLU A 101 1.75 8.57 19.27
CA GLU A 101 1.12 7.49 20.04
C GLU A 101 1.96 6.20 20.05
N LYS A 102 2.95 6.09 19.15
CA LYS A 102 3.81 4.92 19.04
C LYS A 102 4.90 4.93 20.11
N ASP A 103 4.99 3.82 20.86
CA ASP A 103 6.17 3.52 21.65
C ASP A 103 7.30 3.00 20.74
N PHE A 104 8.42 3.71 20.75
CA PHE A 104 9.61 3.40 19.97
C PHE A 104 10.68 2.63 20.74
N GLU A 105 10.55 2.47 22.06
CA GLU A 105 11.60 1.91 22.93
C GLU A 105 12.08 0.53 22.43
N ASP A 106 11.15 -0.39 22.18
CA ASP A 106 11.48 -1.73 21.70
C ASP A 106 12.12 -1.73 20.32
N ILE A 107 11.65 -0.87 19.42
CA ILE A 107 12.20 -0.76 18.06
C ILE A 107 13.61 -0.19 18.11
N CYS A 108 13.84 0.85 18.90
CA CYS A 108 15.16 1.43 19.11
C CYS A 108 16.12 0.43 19.76
N ARG A 109 15.67 -0.33 20.76
CA ARG A 109 16.43 -1.42 21.40
C ARG A 109 16.83 -2.50 20.41
N LEU A 110 15.90 -2.94 19.56
CA LEU A 110 16.19 -3.92 18.51
C LEU A 110 17.25 -3.40 17.53
N ILE A 111 17.06 -2.18 17.01
CA ILE A 111 18.02 -1.58 16.09
C ILE A 111 19.38 -1.40 16.78
N TYR A 112 19.42 -0.90 18.02
CA TYR A 112 20.65 -0.64 18.76
C TYR A 112 21.48 -1.92 18.93
N ASN A 113 20.86 -3.00 19.43
CA ASN A 113 21.53 -4.27 19.72
C ASN A 113 21.81 -5.15 18.49
N ALA A 114 21.18 -4.89 17.34
CA ALA A 114 21.35 -5.71 16.15
C ALA A 114 22.81 -5.70 15.66
N GLU A 115 23.34 -6.88 15.31
CA GLU A 115 24.65 -7.01 14.67
C GLU A 115 24.61 -6.35 13.28
N ARG A 116 23.61 -6.70 12.47
CA ARG A 116 23.33 -6.08 11.17
C ARG A 116 21.87 -5.67 11.06
N VAL A 117 21.63 -4.57 10.36
CA VAL A 117 20.28 -4.11 10.03
C VAL A 117 20.11 -4.16 8.52
N PHE A 118 19.27 -5.06 8.03
CA PHE A 118 18.90 -5.16 6.62
C PHE A 118 17.63 -4.38 6.35
N VAL A 119 17.56 -3.69 5.21
CA VAL A 119 16.37 -2.93 4.80
C VAL A 119 15.96 -3.38 3.41
N TYR A 120 14.71 -3.79 3.26
CA TYR A 120 14.14 -4.20 1.99
C TYR A 120 12.95 -3.31 1.61
N GLY A 121 13.06 -2.63 0.47
CA GLY A 121 11.98 -1.83 -0.11
C GLY A 121 11.27 -2.60 -1.22
N THR A 122 9.93 -2.68 -1.18
CA THR A 122 9.15 -3.51 -2.12
C THR A 122 8.95 -2.90 -3.51
N GLY A 123 9.63 -1.79 -3.81
CA GLY A 123 9.47 -1.00 -5.02
C GLY A 123 10.36 0.23 -5.00
N THR A 124 10.44 0.96 -6.11
CA THR A 124 11.38 2.07 -6.29
C THR A 124 11.22 3.16 -5.23
N ALA A 125 9.99 3.60 -4.93
CA ALA A 125 9.75 4.62 -3.92
C ALA A 125 10.13 4.15 -2.51
N GLN A 126 9.88 2.87 -2.20
CA GLN A 126 10.26 2.25 -0.93
C GLN A 126 11.78 2.10 -0.81
N LEU A 127 12.49 1.82 -1.91
CA LEU A 127 13.95 1.82 -1.95
C LEU A 127 14.53 3.22 -1.75
N THR A 128 13.88 4.28 -2.24
CA THR A 128 14.26 5.66 -1.90
C THR A 128 14.13 5.91 -0.39
N VAL A 129 13.03 5.46 0.22
CA VAL A 129 12.83 5.53 1.68
C VAL A 129 13.90 4.72 2.42
N ALA A 130 14.27 3.53 1.94
CA ALA A 130 15.34 2.72 2.50
C ALA A 130 16.71 3.43 2.44
N GLY A 131 17.01 4.08 1.32
CA GLY A 131 18.21 4.89 1.13
C GLY A 131 18.28 6.07 2.10
N GLU A 132 17.16 6.78 2.32
CA GLU A 132 17.09 7.86 3.31
C GLU A 132 17.23 7.35 4.74
N LEU A 133 16.61 6.21 5.09
CA LEU A 133 16.80 5.58 6.40
C LEU A 133 18.28 5.25 6.64
N LYS A 134 18.95 4.65 5.64
CA LYS A 134 20.39 4.41 5.67
C LYS A 134 21.17 5.71 5.88
N ARG A 135 20.91 6.74 5.07
CA ARG A 135 21.61 8.03 5.13
C ARG A 135 21.46 8.70 6.49
N THR A 136 20.26 8.73 7.05
CA THR A 136 19.95 9.40 8.32
C THR A 136 20.67 8.74 9.50
N PHE A 137 20.70 7.40 9.56
CA PHE A 137 21.35 6.66 10.64
C PHE A 137 22.90 6.65 10.59
N LEU A 138 23.50 7.07 9.47
CA LEU A 138 24.97 7.21 9.36
C LEU A 138 25.56 8.11 10.45
N VAL A 139 24.87 9.19 10.80
CA VAL A 139 25.33 10.16 11.81
C VAL A 139 25.44 9.52 13.20
N ALA A 140 24.64 8.50 13.47
CA ALA A 140 24.66 7.75 14.72
C ALA A 140 25.62 6.54 14.70
N HIS A 141 26.42 6.40 13.64
CA HIS A 141 27.30 5.25 13.39
C HIS A 141 26.56 3.90 13.37
N LYS A 142 25.26 3.89 13.01
CA LYS A 142 24.50 2.68 12.77
C LYS A 142 24.32 2.46 11.27
N TYR A 143 24.94 1.42 10.75
CA TYR A 143 25.01 1.16 9.30
C TYR A 143 23.90 0.20 8.85
N PHE A 144 23.11 0.63 7.87
CA PHE A 144 21.97 -0.13 7.35
C PHE A 144 22.32 -0.68 5.96
N HIS A 145 22.05 -1.96 5.75
CA HIS A 145 22.27 -2.67 4.49
C HIS A 145 20.98 -2.69 3.67
N VAL A 146 20.88 -1.79 2.69
CA VAL A 146 19.74 -1.75 1.76
C VAL A 146 19.90 -2.84 0.73
N ILE A 147 18.87 -3.65 0.57
CA ILE A 147 18.76 -4.72 -0.42
C ILE A 147 17.93 -4.18 -1.58
N GLU A 148 18.50 -4.12 -2.78
CA GLU A 148 17.94 -3.40 -3.92
C GLU A 148 17.00 -4.25 -4.78
N GLY A 149 17.12 -5.58 -4.69
CA GLY A 149 16.37 -6.50 -5.54
C GLY A 149 15.87 -7.75 -4.82
N TYR A 150 14.84 -8.37 -5.40
CA TYR A 150 14.30 -9.65 -4.89
C TYR A 150 15.34 -10.77 -4.92
N THR A 151 16.07 -10.93 -6.03
CA THR A 151 17.12 -11.96 -6.17
C THR A 151 18.24 -11.76 -5.15
N GLU A 152 18.63 -10.52 -4.89
CA GLU A 152 19.61 -10.21 -3.84
C GLU A 152 19.07 -10.60 -2.46
N PHE A 153 17.78 -10.33 -2.21
CA PHE A 153 17.15 -10.72 -0.97
C PHE A 153 17.12 -12.23 -0.78
N GLU A 154 16.77 -13.01 -1.82
CA GLU A 154 16.82 -14.48 -1.77
C GLU A 154 18.22 -15.01 -1.47
N VAL A 155 19.27 -14.40 -2.03
CA VAL A 155 20.66 -14.79 -1.80
C VAL A 155 21.11 -14.49 -0.37
N ILE A 156 20.69 -13.35 0.20
CA ILE A 156 21.12 -12.91 1.54
C ILE A 156 20.32 -13.59 2.66
N THR A 157 19.03 -13.84 2.45
CA THR A 157 18.10 -14.36 3.49
C THR A 157 18.62 -15.60 4.25
N PRO A 158 19.25 -16.60 3.59
CA PRO A 158 19.85 -17.73 4.28
C PRO A 158 20.88 -17.35 5.35
N SER A 159 21.62 -16.24 5.16
CA SER A 159 22.69 -15.75 6.04
C SER A 159 22.23 -14.83 7.17
N ILE A 160 20.95 -14.43 7.17
CA ILE A 160 20.36 -13.58 8.22
C ILE A 160 20.08 -14.47 9.44
N THR A 161 20.42 -13.96 10.62
CA THR A 161 20.35 -14.67 11.91
C THR A 161 19.47 -13.90 12.90
N LYS A 162 19.21 -14.51 14.06
CA LYS A 162 18.43 -13.90 15.16
C LYS A 162 19.06 -12.65 15.77
N ASP A 163 20.36 -12.46 15.57
CA ASP A 163 21.11 -11.31 16.07
C ASP A 163 21.03 -10.11 15.10
N ASP A 164 20.39 -10.32 13.94
CA ASP A 164 20.10 -9.28 12.95
C ASP A 164 18.65 -8.77 13.06
N VAL A 165 18.41 -7.64 12.41
CA VAL A 165 17.06 -7.06 12.23
C VAL A 165 16.79 -6.83 10.75
N VAL A 166 15.56 -7.17 10.31
CA VAL A 166 15.08 -6.88 8.94
C VAL A 166 13.97 -5.84 8.98
N ILE A 167 14.16 -4.73 8.26
CA ILE A 167 13.16 -3.68 8.09
C ILE A 167 12.55 -3.79 6.69
N PHE A 168 11.23 -3.98 6.64
CA PHE A 168 10.46 -4.05 5.41
C PHE A 168 9.72 -2.73 5.18
N ILE A 169 9.93 -2.10 4.03
CA ILE A 169 9.22 -0.88 3.64
C ILE A 169 8.30 -1.23 2.48
N SER A 170 6.99 -1.16 2.72
CA SER A 170 5.97 -1.46 1.72
C SER A 170 4.81 -0.50 1.84
N LEU A 171 4.32 0.06 0.73
CA LEU A 171 3.19 0.98 0.80
C LEU A 171 1.91 0.25 1.27
N SER A 172 1.51 -0.80 0.56
CA SER A 172 0.27 -1.55 0.85
C SER A 172 0.46 -2.67 1.87
N GLY A 173 1.68 -3.16 2.06
CA GLY A 173 1.97 -4.34 2.89
C GLY A 173 1.39 -5.66 2.37
N ASN A 174 0.86 -5.70 1.14
CA ASN A 174 0.19 -6.86 0.54
C ASN A 174 0.90 -7.39 -0.71
N THR A 175 2.13 -6.96 -0.96
CA THR A 175 2.90 -7.40 -2.12
C THR A 175 3.37 -8.85 -1.93
N THR A 176 3.01 -9.73 -2.86
CA THR A 176 3.25 -11.18 -2.76
C THR A 176 4.62 -11.63 -3.26
N SER A 177 5.31 -10.81 -4.06
CA SER A 177 6.52 -11.22 -4.79
C SER A 177 7.71 -11.63 -3.91
N PHE A 178 7.72 -11.25 -2.63
CA PHE A 178 8.80 -11.58 -1.68
C PHE A 178 8.29 -12.26 -0.40
N GLN A 179 7.08 -12.83 -0.47
CA GLN A 179 6.44 -13.50 0.65
C GLN A 179 7.23 -14.71 1.15
N SER A 180 7.94 -15.41 0.25
CA SER A 180 8.89 -16.49 0.58
C SER A 180 9.96 -16.02 1.57
N CYS A 181 10.62 -14.90 1.29
CA CYS A 181 11.66 -14.36 2.16
C CYS A 181 11.10 -13.89 3.50
N ILE A 182 9.92 -13.25 3.53
CA ILE A 182 9.28 -12.84 4.79
C ILE A 182 8.93 -14.08 5.63
N ASN A 183 8.39 -15.13 5.01
CA ASN A 183 8.09 -16.39 5.69
C ASN A 183 9.36 -16.98 6.30
N GLU A 184 10.47 -17.01 5.56
CA GLU A 184 11.74 -17.54 6.07
C GLU A 184 12.26 -16.72 7.27
N VAL A 185 12.24 -15.38 7.17
CA VAL A 185 12.60 -14.48 8.27
C VAL A 185 11.74 -14.75 9.51
N SER A 186 10.44 -14.87 9.32
CA SER A 186 9.47 -15.15 10.40
C SER A 186 9.68 -16.54 11.02
N MET A 187 9.85 -17.58 10.19
CA MET A 187 10.08 -18.96 10.63
C MET A 187 11.39 -19.13 11.41
N LYS A 188 12.44 -18.37 11.06
CA LYS A 188 13.70 -18.34 11.81
C LYS A 188 13.61 -17.54 13.12
N GLY A 189 12.48 -16.88 13.39
CA GLY A 189 12.32 -16.03 14.57
C GLY A 189 13.20 -14.79 14.54
N ILE A 190 13.55 -14.29 13.35
CA ILE A 190 14.37 -13.10 13.18
C ILE A 190 13.53 -11.86 13.49
N ASN A 191 14.11 -10.93 14.25
CA ASN A 191 13.44 -9.67 14.57
C ASN A 191 13.18 -8.86 13.31
N SER A 192 11.94 -8.45 13.13
CA SER A 192 11.51 -7.74 11.93
C SER A 192 10.60 -6.56 12.24
N ILE A 193 10.75 -5.50 11.44
CA ILE A 193 9.99 -4.26 11.54
C ILE A 193 9.33 -4.01 10.18
N SER A 194 8.03 -3.71 10.14
CA SER A 194 7.39 -3.19 8.93
C SER A 194 7.17 -1.69 9.02
N ILE A 195 7.30 -1.03 7.87
CA ILE A 195 6.91 0.36 7.65
C ILE A 195 5.89 0.37 6.51
N THR A 196 4.62 0.66 6.84
CA THR A 196 3.52 0.58 5.88
C THR A 196 2.53 1.74 5.97
N ASN A 197 1.69 1.90 4.95
CA ASN A 197 0.48 2.73 5.10
C ASN A 197 -0.48 2.04 6.08
N LEU A 198 -1.09 2.81 6.98
CA LEU A 198 -2.01 2.30 7.99
C LEU A 198 -3.18 1.59 7.33
N SER A 199 -3.19 0.27 7.44
CA SER A 199 -4.18 -0.59 6.80
C SER A 199 -4.14 -1.97 7.43
N ASN A 200 -5.21 -2.75 7.21
CA ASN A 200 -5.19 -4.16 7.50
C ASN A 200 -4.40 -4.89 6.39
N ASN A 201 -3.11 -5.14 6.63
CA ASN A 201 -2.22 -5.72 5.63
C ASN A 201 -1.55 -7.00 6.11
N GLN A 202 -1.06 -7.79 5.15
CA GLN A 202 -0.48 -9.09 5.41
C GLN A 202 0.88 -8.98 6.09
N LEU A 203 1.74 -8.07 5.61
CA LEU A 203 3.09 -7.87 6.14
C LEU A 203 3.06 -7.55 7.64
N SER A 204 2.16 -6.67 8.08
CA SER A 204 2.08 -6.26 9.48
C SER A 204 1.65 -7.37 10.44
N ARG A 205 1.00 -8.42 9.93
CA ARG A 205 0.64 -9.62 10.69
C ARG A 205 1.77 -10.66 10.77
N MET A 206 2.76 -10.55 9.89
CA MET A 206 3.87 -11.51 9.77
C MET A 206 5.13 -11.06 10.50
N VAL A 207 5.24 -9.77 10.82
CA VAL A 207 6.41 -9.18 11.50
C VAL A 207 6.09 -8.79 12.94
N SER A 208 7.12 -8.73 13.78
CA SER A 208 6.99 -8.50 15.22
C SER A 208 6.66 -7.05 15.58
N HIS A 209 7.19 -6.09 14.82
CA HIS A 209 7.01 -4.66 15.09
C HIS A 209 6.51 -3.92 13.87
N ASN A 210 5.52 -3.04 14.08
CA ASN A 210 4.88 -2.30 13.00
C ASN A 210 4.94 -0.80 13.24
N LEU A 211 5.37 -0.08 12.22
CA LEU A 211 5.32 1.37 12.09
C LEU A 211 4.40 1.73 10.93
N TYR A 212 3.57 2.74 11.15
CA TYR A 212 2.56 3.15 10.20
C TYR A 212 2.69 4.61 9.84
N VAL A 213 2.36 4.92 8.60
CA VAL A 213 2.09 6.28 8.12
C VAL A 213 0.69 6.32 7.52
N THR A 214 0.16 7.51 7.26
CA THR A 214 -1.08 7.67 6.51
C THR A 214 -0.80 8.39 5.22
N THR A 215 -1.12 7.76 4.08
CA THR A 215 -1.12 8.41 2.77
C THR A 215 -2.35 8.03 1.96
N THR A 216 -3.02 9.04 1.44
CA THR A 216 -4.23 8.92 0.62
C THR A 216 -3.85 8.90 -0.86
N PRO A 217 -4.47 8.05 -1.69
CA PRO A 217 -4.21 8.02 -3.12
C PRO A 217 -4.67 9.30 -3.82
N MET A 218 -3.75 9.91 -4.56
CA MET A 218 -4.01 10.97 -5.51
C MET A 218 -4.17 10.37 -6.91
N ASN A 219 -5.38 10.48 -7.47
CA ASN A 219 -5.65 10.06 -8.83
C ASN A 219 -5.20 11.14 -9.81
N TYR A 220 -4.14 10.89 -10.56
CA TYR A 220 -3.69 11.80 -11.61
C TYR A 220 -3.60 11.06 -12.94
N LYS A 221 -4.36 11.55 -13.93
CA LYS A 221 -4.57 10.88 -15.22
C LYS A 221 -5.09 9.45 -15.03
N ASN A 222 -4.25 8.44 -15.30
CA ASN A 222 -4.62 7.01 -15.29
C ASN A 222 -3.84 6.22 -14.22
N GLY A 223 -3.34 6.89 -13.18
CA GLY A 223 -2.58 6.24 -12.12
C GLY A 223 -2.88 6.79 -10.74
N GLU A 224 -2.87 5.88 -9.76
CA GLU A 224 -2.86 6.23 -8.34
C GLU A 224 -1.43 6.60 -7.95
N ASN A 225 -1.26 7.80 -7.41
CA ASN A 225 0.02 8.27 -6.86
C ASN A 225 -0.12 8.44 -5.36
N TYR A 226 0.93 8.08 -4.63
CA TYR A 226 0.98 8.20 -3.18
C TYR A 226 2.15 9.09 -2.78
N SER A 227 1.95 9.89 -1.75
CA SER A 227 3.02 10.72 -1.20
C SER A 227 3.90 9.87 -0.27
N PHE A 228 5.19 9.83 -0.55
CA PHE A 228 6.17 9.17 0.33
C PHE A 228 6.75 10.13 1.38
N SER A 229 6.33 11.40 1.41
CA SER A 229 6.74 12.38 2.41
C SER A 229 6.49 11.90 3.84
N MET A 230 5.41 11.15 4.06
CA MET A 230 5.05 10.65 5.39
C MET A 230 6.01 9.57 5.89
N PHE A 231 6.57 8.77 4.98
CA PHE A 231 7.61 7.80 5.32
C PHE A 231 8.89 8.51 5.78
N PHE A 232 9.26 9.63 5.14
CA PHE A 232 10.42 10.42 5.57
C PHE A 232 10.20 11.08 6.94
N ILE A 233 8.99 11.57 7.24
CA ILE A 233 8.62 12.08 8.57
C ILE A 233 8.78 10.98 9.63
N LEU A 234 8.32 9.77 9.33
CA LEU A 234 8.45 8.63 10.24
C LEU A 234 9.93 8.24 10.45
N ILE A 235 10.75 8.22 9.39
CA ILE A 235 12.20 7.95 9.49
C ILE A 235 12.88 8.96 10.41
N GLU A 236 12.62 10.25 10.20
CA GLU A 236 13.20 11.32 11.01
C GLU A 236 12.75 11.20 12.47
N THR A 237 11.49 10.84 12.69
CA THR A 237 10.95 10.59 14.04
C THR A 237 11.66 9.41 14.71
N LEU A 238 11.72 8.27 14.03
CA LEU A 238 12.41 7.06 14.50
C LEU A 238 13.88 7.35 14.83
N PHE A 239 14.57 8.10 13.98
CA PHE A 239 15.96 8.49 14.21
C PHE A 239 16.13 9.31 15.48
N ARG A 240 15.26 10.30 15.74
CA ARG A 240 15.32 11.11 16.96
C ARG A 240 15.08 10.30 18.22
N TYR A 241 14.12 9.37 18.19
CA TYR A 241 13.94 8.41 19.28
C TYR A 241 15.17 7.51 19.46
N TYR A 242 15.79 7.06 18.37
CA TYR A 242 16.99 6.25 18.41
C TYR A 242 18.19 6.99 19.03
N ILE A 243 18.42 8.26 18.66
CA ILE A 243 19.48 9.09 19.27
C ILE A 243 19.25 9.21 20.77
N LYS A 244 18.02 9.55 21.18
CA LYS A 244 17.67 9.64 22.60
C LYS A 244 17.95 8.31 23.32
N TYR A 245 17.51 7.19 22.75
CA TYR A 245 17.76 5.86 23.31
C TYR A 245 19.27 5.57 23.44
N GLN A 246 20.05 5.89 22.40
CA GLN A 246 21.51 5.69 22.40
C GLN A 246 22.21 6.53 23.48
N GLU A 247 21.81 7.79 23.68
CA GLU A 247 22.33 8.65 24.75
C GLU A 247 22.01 8.08 26.14
N GLU A 248 20.80 7.55 26.34
CA GLU A 248 20.39 6.91 27.59
C GLU A 248 21.16 5.61 27.88
N GLN A 249 21.55 4.85 26.86
CA GLN A 249 22.43 3.68 27.04
C GLN A 249 23.88 4.10 27.31
N GLY A 250 24.38 5.12 26.62
CA GLY A 250 25.73 5.65 26.81
C GLY A 250 25.95 6.29 28.19
N SER A 251 24.89 6.85 28.79
CA SER A 251 24.93 7.42 30.14
C SER A 251 24.86 6.37 31.28
N LYS A 252 24.62 5.09 30.95
CA LYS A 252 24.53 3.97 31.91
C LYS A 252 25.84 3.16 32.03
N VAL A 253 26.88 3.55 31.30
CA VAL A 253 28.22 2.94 31.29
C VAL A 253 29.19 3.84 32.06
#